data_AF-A0A9X9SPR0-F1
#
_entry.id   AF-A0A9X9SPR0-F1
#
_cell.length_a   1.000
_cell.length_b   1.000
_cell.length_c   1.000
_cell.angle_alpha   90.00
_cell.angle_beta   90.00
_cell.angle_gamma   90.00
#
_symmetry.space_group_name_H-M   'P 1'
#
loop_
_entity.id
_entity.type
_entity.pdbx_description
1 polymer ?
#
loop_
_entity_poly.entity_id
_entity_poly.type
_entity_poly.pdbx_seq_one_letter_code
_entity_poly.pdbx_strand_id
1 'polypeptide(L)'
;MKFEKKYILYLVVTFILCYAILANWENGTDIVRTIYKTSLPFLYGAAGAYIVNIVMSAYEKAYVYAFKGSPLVLKVKRGICMLLAYLTFFILITWIISIVIPDLIASISTLTKFDTPSIKEVVNQLEHNKLLARVIKYIGGDAKLTQTITSYSQQLLKQFIGVLTNILTSVTVIASAIINLFISFVFSLYVLANKESLCRQGNTLVDTYTGKYAQRIHYLVDLLHHRFHGFFVSQTLEAMILGTLTTTGMFLLQLPFAGTIGVLVAFTALIPVVGASIGLPAMWVLMAITIGASLRGIVGMIIAVPLAATLYQVIKDNIQKKQAIQKKQVS
;
A
#
# COMPACT_ATOMS: atom_id res chain seq x y z
N MET A 1 53.05 -1.24 35.08
CA MET A 1 52.43 -2.10 34.05
C MET A 1 53.28 -2.05 32.80
N LYS A 2 53.95 -3.15 32.42
CA LYS A 2 54.69 -3.21 31.15
C LYS A 2 53.67 -3.45 30.04
N PHE A 3 53.32 -2.41 29.29
CA PHE A 3 52.50 -2.57 28.08
C PHE A 3 53.32 -3.37 27.06
N GLU A 4 52.95 -4.63 26.82
CA GLU A 4 53.61 -5.41 25.79
C GLU A 4 53.31 -4.81 24.41
N LYS A 5 54.35 -4.74 23.54
CA LYS A 5 54.28 -4.19 22.18
C LYS A 5 53.13 -4.78 21.32
N LYS A 6 52.66 -5.99 21.64
CA LYS A 6 51.50 -6.63 20.99
C LYS A 6 50.19 -5.88 21.20
N TYR A 7 49.94 -5.32 22.39
CA TYR A 7 48.70 -4.59 22.67
C TYR A 7 48.63 -3.26 21.93
N ILE A 8 49.78 -2.60 21.76
CA ILE A 8 49.89 -1.37 20.95
C ILE A 8 49.64 -1.69 19.47
N LEU A 9 50.16 -2.83 18.97
CA LEU A 9 49.92 -3.28 17.60
C LEU A 9 48.42 -3.54 17.33
N TYR A 10 47.72 -4.25 18.21
CA TYR A 10 46.27 -4.46 18.04
C TYR A 10 45.50 -3.14 18.01
N LEU A 11 45.84 -2.19 18.88
CA LEU A 11 45.17 -0.90 18.93
C LEU A 11 45.41 -0.09 17.64
N VAL A 12 46.63 -0.10 17.12
CA VAL A 12 46.99 0.55 15.85
C VAL A 12 46.27 -0.12 14.66
N VAL A 13 46.23 -1.45 14.61
CA VAL A 13 45.53 -2.19 13.55
C VAL A 13 44.02 -1.93 13.60
N THR A 14 43.41 -1.93 14.78
CA THR A 14 41.98 -1.59 14.95
C THR A 14 41.71 -0.15 14.52
N PHE A 15 42.59 0.80 14.85
CA PHE A 15 42.43 2.19 14.45
C PHE A 15 42.54 2.37 12.93
N ILE A 16 43.51 1.72 12.28
CA ILE A 16 43.65 1.72 10.81
C ILE A 16 42.44 1.07 10.14
N LEU A 17 41.93 -0.04 10.67
CA LEU A 17 40.70 -0.68 10.18
C LEU A 17 39.48 0.24 10.32
N CYS A 18 39.30 0.88 11.47
CA CYS A 18 38.21 1.84 11.68
C CYS A 18 38.32 3.04 10.75
N TYR A 19 39.52 3.60 10.54
CA TYR A 19 39.75 4.69 9.61
C TYR A 19 39.47 4.28 8.16
N ALA A 20 39.91 3.09 7.74
CA ALA A 20 39.66 2.56 6.40
C ALA A 20 38.17 2.32 6.13
N ILE A 21 37.42 1.86 7.14
CA ILE A 21 35.95 1.68 7.07
C ILE A 21 35.25 3.04 6.99
N LEU A 22 35.67 4.04 7.78
CA LEU A 22 35.12 5.40 7.73
C LEU A 22 35.42 6.09 6.39
N ALA A 23 36.63 5.94 5.87
CA ALA A 23 37.07 6.56 4.62
C ALA A 23 36.37 5.95 3.38
N ASN A 24 36.01 4.66 3.42
CA ASN A 24 35.30 3.99 2.32
C ASN A 24 33.83 3.70 2.63
N TRP A 25 33.28 4.35 3.66
CA TRP A 25 31.90 4.11 4.11
C TRP A 25 30.90 4.37 2.99
N GLU A 26 31.10 5.45 2.22
CA GLU A 26 30.22 5.84 1.12
C GLU A 26 30.14 4.73 0.04
N ASN A 27 31.28 4.26 -0.45
CA ASN A 27 31.35 3.15 -1.41
C ASN A 27 30.75 1.84 -0.86
N GLY A 28 30.99 1.53 0.42
CA GLY A 28 30.41 0.36 1.08
C GLY A 28 28.89 0.44 1.16
N THR A 29 28.35 1.62 1.52
CA THR A 29 26.91 1.85 1.57
C THR A 29 26.26 1.79 0.19
N ASP A 30 26.94 2.23 -0.86
CA ASP A 30 26.41 2.20 -2.22
C ASP A 30 26.34 0.79 -2.80
N ILE A 31 27.31 -0.07 -2.51
CA ILE A 31 27.25 -1.50 -2.88
C ILE A 31 26.07 -2.17 -2.17
N VAL A 32 25.95 -1.99 -0.86
CA VAL A 32 24.83 -2.56 -0.08
C VAL A 32 23.48 -2.02 -0.57
N ARG A 33 23.40 -0.72 -0.86
CA ARG A 33 22.19 -0.07 -1.40
C ARG A 33 21.83 -0.61 -2.78
N THR A 34 22.82 -0.85 -3.63
CA THR A 34 22.60 -1.42 -4.98
C THR A 34 22.10 -2.85 -4.87
N ILE A 35 22.74 -3.70 -4.05
CA ILE A 35 22.29 -5.08 -3.79
C ILE A 35 20.86 -5.08 -3.24
N TYR A 36 20.57 -4.23 -2.25
CA TYR A 36 19.24 -4.12 -1.68
C TYR A 36 18.20 -3.72 -2.74
N LYS A 37 18.41 -2.62 -3.47
CA LYS A 37 17.47 -2.14 -4.51
C LYS A 37 17.27 -3.15 -5.63
N THR A 38 18.34 -3.81 -6.08
CA THR A 38 18.26 -4.83 -7.11
C THR A 38 17.55 -6.10 -6.62
N SER A 39 17.64 -6.42 -5.33
CA SER A 39 16.92 -7.56 -4.72
C SER A 39 15.42 -7.33 -4.50
N LEU A 40 14.97 -6.06 -4.40
CA LEU A 40 13.57 -5.71 -4.14
C LEU A 40 12.54 -6.34 -5.11
N PRO A 41 12.70 -6.27 -6.45
CA PRO A 41 11.75 -6.90 -7.36
C PRO A 41 11.62 -8.41 -7.13
N PHE A 42 12.70 -9.09 -6.73
CA PHE A 42 12.67 -10.50 -6.37
C PHE A 42 11.92 -10.74 -5.06
N LEU A 43 12.12 -9.89 -4.05
CA LEU A 43 11.37 -9.95 -2.79
C LEU A 43 9.87 -9.69 -2.99
N TYR A 44 9.51 -8.68 -3.79
CA TYR A 44 8.12 -8.43 -4.17
C TYR A 44 7.53 -9.61 -4.95
N GLY A 45 8.32 -10.23 -5.83
CA GLY A 45 7.89 -11.42 -6.56
C GLY A 45 7.69 -12.62 -5.65
N ALA A 46 8.57 -12.86 -4.68
CA ALA A 46 8.41 -13.92 -3.69
C ALA A 46 7.20 -13.69 -2.78
N ALA A 47 6.98 -12.45 -2.34
CA ALA A 47 5.81 -12.07 -1.56
C ALA A 47 4.51 -12.25 -2.37
N GLY A 48 4.51 -11.82 -3.63
CA GLY A 48 3.40 -12.06 -4.56
C GLY A 48 3.14 -13.54 -4.78
N ALA A 49 4.20 -14.35 -4.97
CA ALA A 49 4.09 -15.79 -5.13
C ALA A 49 3.45 -16.45 -3.90
N TYR A 50 3.78 -15.99 -2.70
CA TYR A 50 3.16 -16.49 -1.47
C TYR A 50 1.65 -16.20 -1.44
N ILE A 51 1.24 -14.97 -1.77
CA ILE A 51 -0.18 -14.58 -1.83
C ILE A 51 -0.92 -15.41 -2.89
N VAL A 52 -0.35 -15.54 -4.10
CA VAL A 52 -0.95 -16.32 -5.18
C VAL A 52 -1.01 -17.81 -4.84
N ASN A 53 -0.01 -18.33 -4.10
CA ASN A 53 0.02 -19.72 -3.64
C ASN A 53 -1.19 -20.07 -2.76
N ILE A 54 -1.73 -19.12 -2.00
CA ILE A 54 -2.92 -19.36 -1.17
C ILE A 54 -4.10 -19.76 -2.06
N VAL A 55 -4.39 -18.95 -3.10
CA VAL A 55 -5.45 -19.25 -4.08
C VAL A 55 -5.13 -20.50 -4.90
N MET A 56 -3.89 -20.62 -5.37
CA MET A 56 -3.42 -21.79 -6.13
C MET A 56 -3.61 -23.09 -5.33
N SER A 57 -3.31 -23.10 -4.03
CA SER A 57 -3.45 -24.29 -3.18
C SER A 57 -4.90 -24.70 -2.99
N ALA A 58 -5.83 -23.74 -2.95
CA ALA A 58 -7.27 -24.02 -2.94
C ALA A 58 -7.70 -24.67 -4.27
N TYR A 59 -7.23 -24.16 -5.41
CA TYR A 59 -7.46 -24.77 -6.71
C TYR A 59 -6.82 -26.13 -6.86
N GLU A 60 -5.59 -26.34 -6.36
CA GLU A 60 -4.94 -27.65 -6.38
C GLU A 60 -5.76 -28.71 -5.62
N LYS A 61 -6.33 -28.35 -4.47
CA LYS A 61 -7.22 -29.23 -3.69
C LYS A 61 -8.52 -29.51 -4.43
N ALA A 62 -9.17 -28.48 -4.96
CA ALA A 62 -10.42 -28.62 -5.73
C ALA A 62 -10.22 -29.46 -7.00
N TYR A 63 -9.09 -29.28 -7.70
CA TYR A 63 -8.74 -30.01 -8.91
C TYR A 63 -8.50 -31.49 -8.64
N VAL A 64 -7.77 -31.83 -7.57
CA VAL A 64 -7.56 -33.23 -7.14
C VAL A 64 -8.87 -33.89 -6.73
N TYR A 65 -9.78 -33.13 -6.12
CA TYR A 65 -11.11 -33.62 -5.77
C TYR A 65 -11.99 -33.89 -7.00
N ALA A 66 -11.97 -32.98 -7.98
CA ALA A 66 -12.80 -33.07 -9.19
C ALA A 66 -12.30 -34.11 -10.21
N PHE A 67 -10.99 -34.23 -10.42
CA PHE A 67 -10.39 -35.07 -11.46
C PHE A 67 -9.66 -36.30 -10.89
N LYS A 68 -10.32 -37.08 -10.02
CA LYS A 68 -9.79 -38.36 -9.54
C LYS A 68 -9.63 -39.34 -10.71
N GLY A 69 -8.40 -39.67 -11.11
CA GLY A 69 -8.11 -40.92 -11.82
C GLY A 69 -7.21 -40.89 -13.06
N SER A 70 -6.85 -39.73 -13.62
CA SER A 70 -6.03 -39.70 -14.86
C SER A 70 -4.58 -39.22 -14.63
N PRO A 71 -3.55 -40.06 -14.89
CA PRO A 71 -2.15 -39.75 -14.57
C PRO A 71 -1.57 -38.58 -15.40
N LEU A 72 -2.10 -38.34 -16.59
CA LEU A 72 -1.73 -37.20 -17.44
C LEU A 72 -2.25 -35.87 -16.86
N VAL A 73 -3.45 -35.87 -16.29
CA VAL A 73 -4.12 -34.68 -15.75
C VAL A 73 -3.47 -34.24 -14.43
N LEU A 74 -2.97 -35.20 -13.64
CA LEU A 74 -2.15 -34.94 -12.45
C LEU A 74 -0.78 -34.32 -12.76
N LYS A 75 -0.16 -34.63 -13.91
CA LYS A 75 1.11 -34.01 -14.34
C LYS A 75 0.95 -32.52 -14.68
N VAL A 76 -0.18 -32.13 -15.28
CA VAL A 76 -0.43 -30.74 -15.72
C VAL A 76 -1.12 -29.89 -14.65
N LYS A 77 -1.64 -30.52 -13.58
CA LYS A 77 -2.32 -29.87 -12.44
C LYS A 77 -1.69 -28.53 -12.04
N ARG A 78 -0.36 -28.53 -11.85
CA ARG A 78 0.35 -27.38 -11.29
C ARG A 78 0.34 -26.17 -12.22
N GLY A 79 0.54 -26.40 -13.52
CA GLY A 79 0.48 -25.35 -14.53
C GLY A 79 -0.92 -24.74 -14.64
N ILE A 80 -1.97 -25.59 -14.66
CA ILE A 80 -3.37 -25.14 -14.74
C ILE A 80 -3.77 -24.37 -13.49
N CYS A 81 -3.47 -24.88 -12.29
CA CYS A 81 -3.83 -24.21 -11.04
C CYS A 81 -3.10 -22.87 -10.88
N MET A 82 -1.85 -22.79 -11.33
CA MET A 82 -1.10 -21.53 -11.36
C MET A 82 -1.76 -20.52 -12.29
N LEU A 83 -2.05 -20.92 -13.54
CA LEU A 83 -2.66 -20.05 -14.54
C LEU A 83 -4.01 -19.54 -14.03
N LEU A 84 -4.86 -20.43 -13.50
CA LEU A 84 -6.13 -20.06 -12.89
C LEU A 84 -5.95 -19.08 -11.73
N ALA A 85 -4.98 -19.30 -10.83
CA ALA A 85 -4.75 -18.40 -9.71
C ALA A 85 -4.38 -16.97 -10.16
N TYR A 86 -3.45 -16.83 -11.11
CA TYR A 86 -3.08 -15.52 -11.66
C TYR A 86 -4.23 -14.86 -12.43
N LEU A 87 -5.00 -15.65 -13.18
CA LEU A 87 -6.17 -15.18 -13.90
C LEU A 87 -7.24 -14.63 -12.93
N THR A 88 -7.44 -15.27 -11.78
CA THR A 88 -8.33 -14.77 -10.71
C THR A 88 -7.88 -13.41 -10.19
N PHE A 89 -6.58 -13.22 -9.90
CA PHE A 89 -6.07 -11.90 -9.48
C PHE A 89 -6.20 -10.85 -10.57
N PHE A 90 -5.92 -11.20 -11.83
CA PHE A 90 -6.05 -10.28 -12.95
C PHE A 90 -7.51 -9.83 -13.16
N ILE A 91 -8.45 -10.76 -13.10
CA ILE A 91 -9.89 -10.46 -13.16
C ILE A 91 -10.30 -9.59 -11.97
N LEU A 92 -9.90 -9.93 -10.75
CA LEU A 92 -10.22 -9.14 -9.55
C LEU A 92 -9.73 -7.69 -9.68
N ILE A 93 -8.47 -7.48 -10.07
CA ILE A 93 -7.90 -6.13 -10.22
C ILE A 93 -8.63 -5.36 -11.31
N THR A 94 -8.85 -5.96 -12.47
CA THR A 94 -9.56 -5.31 -13.59
C THR A 94 -10.99 -4.97 -13.21
N TRP A 95 -11.67 -5.87 -12.49
CA TRP A 95 -13.04 -5.68 -12.01
C TRP A 95 -13.14 -4.54 -10.99
N ILE A 96 -12.21 -4.47 -10.02
CA ILE A 96 -12.13 -3.36 -9.06
C ILE A 96 -11.90 -2.03 -9.78
N ILE A 97 -10.92 -1.95 -10.69
CA ILE A 97 -10.61 -0.73 -11.45
C ILE A 97 -11.83 -0.26 -12.25
N SER A 98 -12.53 -1.20 -12.90
CA SER A 98 -13.71 -0.91 -13.73
C SER A 98 -14.91 -0.40 -12.92
N ILE A 99 -15.03 -0.76 -11.64
CA ILE A 99 -16.08 -0.22 -10.75
C ILE A 99 -15.63 1.13 -10.15
N VAL A 100 -14.42 1.18 -9.63
CA VAL A 100 -13.96 2.32 -8.82
C VAL A 100 -13.64 3.55 -9.68
N ILE A 101 -12.98 3.40 -10.83
CA ILE A 101 -12.58 4.55 -11.65
C ILE A 101 -13.78 5.33 -12.20
N PRO A 102 -14.80 4.69 -12.84
CA PRO A 102 -15.95 5.43 -13.36
C PRO A 102 -16.72 6.18 -12.28
N ASP A 103 -16.89 5.58 -11.09
CA ASP A 103 -17.60 6.20 -9.97
C ASP A 103 -16.81 7.38 -9.37
N LEU A 104 -15.47 7.29 -9.33
CA LEU A 104 -14.61 8.43 -8.98
C LEU A 104 -14.74 9.55 -10.01
N ILE A 105 -14.75 9.23 -11.31
CA ILE A 105 -14.96 10.22 -12.37
C ILE A 105 -16.34 10.86 -12.23
N ALA A 106 -17.39 10.08 -11.99
CA ALA A 106 -18.75 10.59 -11.79
C ALA A 106 -18.82 11.54 -10.58
N SER A 107 -18.16 11.17 -9.48
CA SER A 107 -18.09 11.99 -8.25
C SER A 107 -17.31 13.29 -8.45
N ILE A 108 -16.18 13.25 -9.15
CA ILE A 108 -15.41 14.46 -9.51
C ILE A 108 -16.22 15.32 -10.48
N SER A 109 -16.91 14.70 -11.46
CA SER A 109 -17.70 15.42 -12.44
C SER A 109 -18.87 16.19 -11.82
N THR A 110 -19.47 15.65 -10.75
CA THR A 110 -20.52 16.34 -9.98
C THR A 110 -19.95 17.52 -9.21
N LEU A 111 -18.74 17.40 -8.66
CA LEU A 111 -18.04 18.52 -8.02
C LEU A 111 -17.65 19.63 -9.01
N THR A 112 -17.23 19.27 -10.23
CA THR A 112 -16.90 20.27 -11.28
C THR A 112 -18.14 20.90 -11.92
N LYS A 113 -19.31 20.27 -11.78
CA LYS A 113 -20.60 20.84 -12.19
C LYS A 113 -21.16 21.85 -11.19
N PHE A 114 -20.53 22.02 -10.02
CA PHE A 114 -20.73 23.21 -9.20
C PHE A 114 -20.10 24.41 -9.92
N ASP A 115 -20.89 24.93 -10.85
CA ASP A 115 -21.01 26.32 -11.23
C ASP A 115 -19.82 27.02 -11.92
N THR A 116 -19.45 26.52 -13.11
CA THR A 116 -18.72 27.33 -14.09
C THR A 116 -19.46 28.63 -14.50
N PRO A 117 -20.80 28.69 -14.57
CA PRO A 117 -21.55 29.94 -14.78
C PRO A 117 -21.32 30.98 -13.68
N SER A 118 -21.48 30.64 -12.39
CA SER A 118 -21.27 31.60 -11.29
C SER A 118 -19.82 32.09 -11.20
N ILE A 119 -18.83 31.23 -11.45
CA ILE A 119 -17.43 31.67 -11.50
C ILE A 119 -17.17 32.56 -12.72
N LYS A 120 -17.72 32.25 -13.90
CA LYS A 120 -17.59 33.09 -15.10
C LYS A 120 -18.31 34.43 -14.94
N GLU A 121 -19.43 34.47 -14.24
CA GLU A 121 -20.21 35.68 -14.00
C GLU A 121 -19.51 36.59 -12.98
N VAL A 122 -18.91 36.02 -11.92
CA VAL A 122 -18.02 36.73 -11.00
C VAL A 122 -16.77 37.26 -11.72
N VAL A 123 -16.15 36.46 -12.59
CA VAL A 123 -14.98 36.87 -13.39
C VAL A 123 -15.34 37.99 -14.39
N ASN A 124 -16.50 37.91 -15.04
CA ASN A 124 -16.96 38.91 -16.01
C ASN A 124 -17.38 40.23 -15.34
N GLN A 125 -17.89 40.17 -14.11
CA GLN A 125 -18.11 41.34 -13.24
C GLN A 125 -16.80 41.96 -12.74
N LEU A 126 -15.73 41.16 -12.56
CA LEU A 126 -14.39 41.65 -12.22
C LEU A 126 -13.68 42.30 -13.42
N GLU A 127 -13.81 41.76 -14.64
CA GLU A 127 -13.18 42.32 -15.86
C GLU A 127 -13.75 43.69 -16.26
N HIS A 128 -15.04 43.94 -16.05
CA HIS A 128 -15.67 45.22 -16.38
C HIS A 128 -15.54 46.29 -15.29
N ASN A 129 -14.86 45.98 -14.19
CA ASN A 129 -14.68 46.95 -13.13
C ASN A 129 -13.63 48.00 -13.56
N LYS A 130 -14.12 49.19 -13.94
CA LYS A 130 -13.33 50.35 -14.40
C LYS A 130 -12.19 50.75 -13.46
N LEU A 131 -12.22 50.31 -12.20
CA LEU A 131 -11.15 50.47 -11.22
C LEU A 131 -9.89 49.66 -11.57
N LEU A 132 -10.02 48.41 -12.02
CA LEU A 132 -8.88 47.55 -12.38
C LEU A 132 -8.15 48.07 -13.62
N ALA A 133 -8.89 48.48 -14.65
CA ALA A 133 -8.31 49.09 -15.86
C ALA A 133 -7.61 50.44 -15.56
N ARG A 134 -8.11 51.21 -14.59
CA ARG A 134 -7.52 52.49 -14.18
C ARG A 134 -6.27 52.29 -13.32
N VAL A 135 -6.25 51.28 -12.45
CA VAL A 135 -5.08 50.91 -11.64
C VAL A 135 -3.93 50.42 -12.53
N ILE A 136 -4.22 49.63 -13.58
CA ILE A 136 -3.20 49.17 -14.55
C ILE A 136 -2.60 50.35 -15.34
N LYS A 137 -3.43 51.34 -15.71
CA LYS A 137 -2.97 52.53 -16.44
C LYS A 137 -2.20 53.53 -15.56
N TYR A 138 -2.53 53.61 -14.27
CA TYR A 138 -1.84 54.48 -13.31
C TYR A 138 -0.50 53.88 -12.80
N ILE A 139 -0.30 52.57 -13.00
CA ILE A 139 0.91 51.83 -12.58
C ILE A 139 1.96 51.70 -13.70
N GLY A 140 1.63 52.03 -14.96
CA GLY A 140 2.48 51.73 -16.13
C GLY A 140 3.34 52.88 -16.65
N GLY A 141 4.16 53.51 -15.79
CA GLY A 141 5.07 54.60 -16.16
C GLY A 141 6.52 54.43 -15.67
N ASP A 142 6.97 53.23 -15.30
CA ASP A 142 8.33 53.03 -14.80
C ASP A 142 8.97 51.73 -15.31
N ALA A 143 10.22 51.84 -15.74
CA ALA A 143 11.08 50.77 -16.24
C ALA A 143 11.23 49.55 -15.29
N LYS A 144 10.79 49.68 -14.03
CA LYS A 144 10.64 48.58 -13.07
C LYS A 144 9.57 47.57 -13.48
N LEU A 145 8.46 48.02 -14.08
CA LEU A 145 7.37 47.12 -14.48
C LEU A 145 7.84 46.17 -15.59
N THR A 146 8.60 46.68 -16.57
CA THR A 146 9.18 45.89 -17.65
C THR A 146 10.16 44.83 -17.10
N GLN A 147 10.98 45.20 -16.11
CA GLN A 147 11.94 44.28 -15.49
C GLN A 147 11.25 43.20 -14.63
N THR A 148 10.19 43.57 -13.88
CA THR A 148 9.36 42.62 -13.13
C THR A 148 8.59 41.69 -14.05
N ILE A 149 8.07 42.19 -15.18
CA ILE A 149 7.39 41.40 -16.22
C ILE A 149 8.36 40.41 -16.88
N THR A 150 9.59 40.81 -17.19
CA THR A 150 10.61 39.89 -17.72
C THR A 150 10.99 38.82 -16.71
N SER A 151 11.16 39.15 -15.42
CA SER A 151 11.45 38.16 -14.38
C SER A 151 10.28 37.19 -14.13
N TYR A 152 9.03 37.67 -14.17
CA TYR A 152 7.84 36.83 -14.06
C TYR A 152 7.67 35.91 -15.26
N SER A 153 7.93 36.42 -16.48
CA SER A 153 7.90 35.62 -17.71
C SER A 153 8.95 34.51 -17.70
N GLN A 154 10.18 34.81 -17.25
CA GLN A 154 11.24 33.82 -17.10
C GLN A 154 10.96 32.81 -15.97
N GLN A 155 10.29 33.23 -14.88
CA GLN A 155 9.90 32.35 -13.79
C GLN A 155 8.75 31.42 -14.17
N LEU A 156 7.78 31.92 -14.95
CA LEU A 156 6.71 31.11 -15.55
C LEU A 156 7.29 30.09 -16.54
N LEU A 157 8.24 30.49 -17.39
CA LEU A 157 8.96 29.56 -18.27
C LEU A 157 9.74 28.50 -17.49
N LYS A 158 10.43 28.88 -16.41
CA LYS A 158 11.11 27.91 -15.52
C LYS A 158 10.14 26.98 -14.80
N GLN A 159 8.97 27.46 -14.37
CA GLN A 159 7.92 26.60 -13.81
C GLN A 159 7.30 25.69 -14.87
N PHE A 160 7.11 26.17 -16.11
CA PHE A 160 6.64 25.36 -17.23
C PHE A 160 7.64 24.26 -17.60
N ILE A 161 8.92 24.60 -17.71
CA ILE A 161 10.01 23.64 -17.92
C ILE A 161 10.12 22.69 -16.72
N GLY A 162 9.93 23.18 -15.49
CA GLY A 162 9.90 22.38 -14.28
C GLY A 162 8.75 21.37 -14.24
N VAL A 163 7.54 21.77 -14.66
CA VAL A 163 6.38 20.87 -14.81
C VAL A 163 6.65 19.85 -15.92
N LEU A 164 7.19 20.28 -17.06
CA LEU A 164 7.55 19.36 -18.16
C LEU A 164 8.64 18.37 -17.73
N THR A 165 9.64 18.80 -16.96
CA THR A 165 10.69 17.95 -16.39
C THR A 165 10.15 17.00 -15.33
N ASN A 166 9.21 17.45 -14.49
CA ASN A 166 8.52 16.61 -13.51
C ASN A 166 7.62 15.58 -14.18
N ILE A 167 6.99 15.91 -15.31
CA ILE A 167 6.23 14.96 -16.14
C ILE A 167 7.20 13.96 -16.79
N LEU A 168 8.30 14.41 -17.40
CA LEU A 168 9.32 13.54 -18.00
C LEU A 168 9.97 12.58 -16.99
N THR A 169 10.34 13.08 -15.81
CA THR A 169 10.87 12.24 -14.72
C THR A 169 9.81 11.27 -14.19
N SER A 170 8.54 11.69 -14.14
CA SER A 170 7.42 10.81 -13.81
C SER A 170 7.23 9.70 -14.85
N VAL A 171 7.44 9.97 -16.15
CA VAL A 171 7.46 8.94 -17.19
C VAL A 171 8.59 7.93 -16.94
N THR A 172 9.80 8.37 -16.57
CA THR A 172 10.90 7.46 -16.22
C THR A 172 10.59 6.63 -14.96
N VAL A 173 9.95 7.23 -13.95
CA VAL A 173 9.54 6.52 -12.71
C VAL A 173 8.46 5.49 -13.00
N ILE A 174 7.44 5.84 -13.80
CA ILE A 174 6.37 4.91 -14.21
C ILE A 174 6.94 3.77 -15.06
N ALA A 175 7.79 4.07 -16.05
CA ALA A 175 8.45 3.05 -16.86
C ALA A 175 9.29 2.09 -16.00
N SER A 176 10.06 2.63 -15.06
CA SER A 176 10.85 1.82 -14.11
C SER A 176 9.96 0.98 -13.21
N ALA A 177 8.82 1.51 -12.74
CA ALA A 177 7.86 0.77 -11.94
C ALA A 177 7.23 -0.39 -12.72
N ILE A 178 6.86 -0.17 -13.99
CA ILE A 178 6.32 -1.22 -14.86
C ILE A 178 7.35 -2.33 -15.08
N ILE A 179 8.61 -1.99 -15.35
CA ILE A 179 9.69 -2.97 -15.50
C ILE A 179 9.88 -3.78 -14.22
N ASN A 180 9.95 -3.11 -13.06
CA ASN A 180 10.11 -3.79 -11.77
C ASN A 180 8.91 -4.68 -11.43
N LEU A 181 7.69 -4.24 -11.75
CA LEU A 181 6.47 -5.03 -11.58
C LEU A 181 6.46 -6.25 -12.49
N PHE A 182 6.90 -6.10 -13.75
CA PHE A 182 7.02 -7.21 -14.69
C PHE A 182 8.07 -8.23 -14.24
N ILE A 183 9.25 -7.79 -13.80
CA ILE A 183 10.29 -8.66 -13.25
C ILE A 183 9.78 -9.40 -12.01
N SER A 184 9.14 -8.68 -11.09
CA SER A 184 8.51 -9.26 -9.90
C SER A 184 7.47 -10.32 -10.26
N PHE A 185 6.63 -10.06 -11.26
CA PHE A 185 5.64 -11.00 -11.75
C PHE A 185 6.26 -12.27 -12.36
N VAL A 186 7.26 -12.12 -13.25
CA VAL A 186 7.99 -13.25 -13.84
C VAL A 186 8.70 -14.07 -12.76
N PHE A 187 9.33 -13.40 -11.79
CA PHE A 187 9.97 -14.08 -10.67
C PHE A 187 8.96 -14.83 -9.79
N SER A 188 7.80 -14.22 -9.53
CA SER A 188 6.70 -14.85 -8.80
C SER A 188 6.23 -16.15 -9.48
N LEU A 189 6.12 -16.17 -10.80
CA LEU A 189 5.83 -17.39 -11.58
C LEU A 189 6.90 -18.46 -11.37
N TYR A 190 8.18 -18.08 -11.42
CA TYR A 190 9.30 -19.00 -11.27
C TYR A 190 9.36 -19.63 -9.87
N VAL A 191 9.18 -18.82 -8.82
CA VAL A 191 9.11 -19.28 -7.42
C VAL A 191 7.97 -20.27 -7.25
N LEU A 192 6.79 -19.96 -7.78
CA LEU A 192 5.60 -20.80 -7.64
C LEU A 192 5.72 -22.11 -8.46
N ALA A 193 6.36 -22.06 -9.63
CA ALA A 193 6.63 -23.22 -10.48
C ALA A 193 7.60 -24.19 -9.81
N ASN A 194 8.56 -23.68 -9.04
CA ASN A 194 9.61 -24.47 -8.41
C ASN A 194 9.50 -24.57 -6.88
N LYS A 195 8.36 -24.19 -6.29
CA LYS A 195 8.07 -24.19 -4.83
C LYS A 195 8.60 -25.41 -4.06
N GLU A 196 8.37 -26.62 -4.55
CA GLU A 196 8.83 -27.88 -3.93
C GLU A 196 10.36 -28.01 -3.93
N SER A 197 11.00 -27.68 -5.06
CA SER A 197 12.46 -27.74 -5.19
C SER A 197 13.12 -26.65 -4.33
N LEU A 198 12.56 -25.44 -4.32
CA LEU A 198 13.02 -24.31 -3.50
C LEU A 198 12.90 -24.63 -2.01
N CYS A 199 11.78 -25.21 -1.56
CA CYS A 199 11.59 -25.61 -0.18
C CYS A 199 12.59 -26.71 0.23
N ARG A 200 12.78 -27.74 -0.61
CA ARG A 200 13.75 -28.81 -0.36
C ARG A 200 15.19 -28.27 -0.27
N GLN A 201 15.59 -27.41 -1.20
CA GLN A 201 16.91 -26.78 -1.19
C GLN A 201 17.09 -25.88 0.03
N GLY A 202 16.09 -25.09 0.38
CA GLY A 202 16.08 -24.24 1.58
C GLY A 202 16.25 -25.08 2.85
N ASN A 203 15.50 -26.17 2.98
CA ASN A 203 15.62 -27.05 4.14
C ASN A 203 17.02 -27.70 4.21
N THR A 204 17.54 -28.16 3.07
CA THR A 204 18.90 -28.73 3.00
C THR A 204 19.96 -27.70 3.42
N LEU A 205 19.83 -26.44 3.01
CA LEU A 205 20.73 -25.36 3.42
C LEU A 205 20.64 -25.11 4.94
N VAL A 206 19.42 -25.01 5.49
CA VAL A 206 19.22 -24.80 6.93
C VAL A 206 19.82 -25.95 7.74
N ASP A 207 19.60 -27.20 7.30
CA ASP A 207 20.12 -28.39 7.97
C ASP A 207 21.65 -28.45 7.93
N THR A 208 22.24 -28.08 6.79
CA THR A 208 23.69 -28.14 6.59
C THR A 208 24.43 -27.02 7.33
N TYR A 209 23.94 -25.79 7.26
CA TYR A 209 24.65 -24.62 7.81
C TYR A 209 24.33 -24.33 9.28
N THR A 210 23.14 -24.71 9.76
CA THR A 210 22.68 -24.30 11.10
C THR A 210 22.73 -25.39 12.15
N GLY A 211 22.94 -26.66 11.77
CA GLY A 211 23.17 -27.79 12.67
C GLY A 211 22.22 -27.84 13.87
N LYS A 212 22.72 -27.46 15.06
CA LYS A 212 21.96 -27.47 16.33
C LYS A 212 20.72 -26.58 16.34
N TYR A 213 20.66 -25.52 15.53
CA TYR A 213 19.52 -24.60 15.46
C TYR A 213 18.53 -24.94 14.36
N ALA A 214 18.83 -25.90 13.48
CA ALA A 214 18.00 -26.24 12.32
C ALA A 214 16.55 -26.59 12.73
N GLN A 215 16.37 -27.41 13.77
CA GLN A 215 15.05 -27.78 14.26
C GLN A 215 14.23 -26.59 14.78
N ARG A 216 14.89 -25.58 15.40
CA ARG A 216 14.20 -24.35 15.82
C ARG A 216 13.81 -23.49 14.62
N ILE A 217 14.65 -23.43 13.59
CA ILE A 217 14.33 -22.69 12.36
C ILE A 217 13.14 -23.34 11.65
N HIS A 218 13.15 -24.66 11.46
CA HIS A 218 12.00 -25.36 10.86
C HIS A 218 10.72 -25.13 11.64
N TYR A 219 10.78 -25.25 12.97
CA TYR A 219 9.63 -24.95 13.83
C TYR A 219 9.11 -23.51 13.64
N LEU A 220 10.00 -22.51 13.59
CA LEU A 220 9.62 -21.11 13.38
C LEU A 220 9.04 -20.90 11.97
N VAL A 221 9.65 -21.47 10.93
CA VAL A 221 9.18 -21.37 9.55
C VAL A 221 7.80 -22.00 9.39
N ASP A 222 7.58 -23.18 9.96
CA ASP A 222 6.29 -23.87 9.95
C ASP A 222 5.22 -23.08 10.72
N LEU A 223 5.58 -22.55 11.90
CA LEU A 223 4.67 -21.72 12.69
C LEU A 223 4.28 -20.45 11.93
N LEU A 224 5.26 -19.76 11.31
CA LEU A 224 5.01 -18.58 10.48
C LEU A 224 4.14 -18.94 9.29
N HIS A 225 4.46 -20.03 8.56
CA HIS A 225 3.68 -20.47 7.42
C HIS A 225 2.21 -20.70 7.78
N HIS A 226 1.95 -21.45 8.85
CA HIS A 226 0.59 -21.75 9.28
C HIS A 226 -0.17 -20.49 9.74
N ARG A 227 0.49 -19.60 10.48
CA ARG A 227 -0.12 -18.34 10.97
C ARG A 227 -0.39 -17.35 9.84
N PHE A 228 0.56 -17.15 8.93
CA PHE A 228 0.38 -16.27 7.77
C PHE A 228 -0.68 -16.83 6.81
N HIS A 229 -0.64 -18.12 6.51
CA HIS A 229 -1.65 -18.74 5.64
C HIS A 229 -3.05 -18.58 6.25
N GLY A 230 -3.22 -18.93 7.54
CA GLY A 230 -4.49 -18.74 8.25
C GLY A 230 -4.94 -17.28 8.25
N PHE A 231 -4.02 -16.34 8.52
CA PHE A 231 -4.29 -14.91 8.53
C PHE A 231 -4.81 -14.39 7.18
N PHE A 232 -4.14 -14.69 6.07
CA PHE A 232 -4.57 -14.21 4.74
C PHE A 232 -5.90 -14.83 4.31
N VAL A 233 -6.14 -16.12 4.63
CA VAL A 233 -7.42 -16.77 4.35
C VAL A 233 -8.54 -16.11 5.16
N SER A 234 -8.32 -15.87 6.46
CA SER A 234 -9.27 -15.16 7.32
C SER A 234 -9.55 -13.75 6.83
N GLN A 235 -8.52 -12.97 6.45
CA GLN A 235 -8.69 -11.60 5.96
C GLN A 235 -9.46 -11.55 4.64
N THR A 236 -9.19 -12.48 3.73
CA THR A 236 -9.88 -12.55 2.44
C THR A 236 -11.36 -12.94 2.64
N LEU A 237 -11.63 -13.85 3.57
CA LEU A 237 -12.99 -14.28 3.91
C LEU A 237 -13.76 -13.15 4.61
N GLU A 238 -13.14 -12.45 5.56
CA GLU A 238 -13.70 -11.26 6.20
C GLU A 238 -14.03 -10.18 5.18
N ALA A 239 -13.10 -9.85 4.28
CA ALA A 239 -13.30 -8.89 3.21
C ALA A 239 -14.46 -9.26 2.27
N MET A 240 -14.57 -10.54 1.89
CA MET A 240 -15.68 -11.03 1.08
C MET A 240 -17.03 -10.91 1.80
N ILE A 241 -17.11 -11.31 3.07
CA ILE A 241 -18.35 -11.22 3.85
C ILE A 241 -18.75 -9.76 4.05
N LEU A 242 -17.82 -8.92 4.52
CA LEU A 242 -18.09 -7.51 4.82
C LEU A 242 -18.46 -6.73 3.55
N GLY A 243 -17.74 -6.96 2.46
CA GLY A 243 -18.01 -6.33 1.17
C GLY A 243 -19.37 -6.69 0.61
N THR A 244 -19.70 -7.98 0.56
CA THR A 244 -21.00 -8.45 0.04
C THR A 244 -22.17 -8.00 0.91
N LEU A 245 -22.04 -8.06 2.23
CA LEU A 245 -23.06 -7.59 3.16
C LEU A 245 -23.29 -6.08 3.03
N THR A 246 -22.22 -5.30 2.89
CA THR A 246 -22.31 -3.84 2.74
C THR A 246 -22.95 -3.45 1.41
N THR A 247 -22.53 -4.07 0.30
CA THR A 247 -23.16 -3.84 -1.02
C THR A 247 -24.65 -4.19 -0.98
N THR A 248 -24.99 -5.36 -0.43
CA THR A 248 -26.38 -5.83 -0.37
C THR A 248 -27.23 -4.95 0.52
N GLY A 249 -26.70 -4.52 1.67
CA GLY A 249 -27.38 -3.60 2.58
C GLY A 249 -27.66 -2.23 1.94
N MET A 250 -26.67 -1.66 1.23
CA MET A 250 -26.85 -0.38 0.54
C MET A 250 -27.80 -0.50 -0.66
N PHE A 251 -27.75 -1.62 -1.38
CA PHE A 251 -28.68 -1.90 -2.47
C PHE A 251 -30.12 -2.02 -1.96
N LEU A 252 -30.33 -2.70 -0.83
CA LEU A 252 -31.64 -2.86 -0.19
C LEU A 252 -32.20 -1.52 0.33
N LEU A 253 -31.34 -0.62 0.80
CA LEU A 253 -31.70 0.74 1.22
C LEU A 253 -31.78 1.75 0.06
N GLN A 254 -31.60 1.30 -1.20
CA GLN A 254 -31.57 2.14 -2.40
C GLN A 254 -30.56 3.32 -2.32
N LEU A 255 -29.45 3.12 -1.61
CA LEU A 255 -28.41 4.14 -1.50
C LEU A 255 -27.53 4.16 -2.76
N PRO A 256 -27.16 5.34 -3.26
CA PRO A 256 -26.25 5.45 -4.40
C PRO A 256 -24.86 4.92 -4.03
N PHE A 257 -24.08 4.49 -5.03
CA PHE A 257 -22.69 4.01 -4.87
C PHE A 257 -22.53 2.70 -4.05
N ALA A 258 -23.57 1.87 -3.96
CA ALA A 258 -23.53 0.60 -3.22
C ALA A 258 -22.37 -0.32 -3.64
N GLY A 259 -22.14 -0.46 -4.95
CA GLY A 259 -21.07 -1.32 -5.49
C GLY A 259 -19.67 -0.81 -5.17
N THR A 260 -19.42 0.49 -5.34
CA THR A 260 -18.12 1.11 -5.03
C THR A 260 -17.79 1.07 -3.56
N ILE A 261 -18.77 1.42 -2.71
CA ILE A 261 -18.54 1.40 -1.26
C ILE A 261 -18.30 -0.03 -0.79
N GLY A 262 -19.05 -1.02 -1.28
CA GLY A 262 -18.81 -2.42 -0.93
C GLY A 262 -17.42 -2.93 -1.36
N VAL A 263 -16.96 -2.58 -2.56
CA VAL A 263 -15.60 -2.92 -3.03
C VAL A 263 -14.53 -2.22 -2.20
N LEU A 264 -14.71 -0.93 -1.88
CA LEU A 264 -13.80 -0.18 -1.02
C LEU A 264 -13.72 -0.76 0.39
N VAL A 265 -14.87 -1.14 0.96
CA VAL A 265 -14.97 -1.77 2.28
C VAL A 265 -14.29 -3.15 2.28
N ALA A 266 -14.48 -3.97 1.24
CA ALA A 266 -13.77 -5.23 1.08
C ALA A 266 -12.25 -5.02 0.98
N PHE A 267 -11.80 -4.05 0.17
CA PHE A 267 -10.38 -3.78 -0.01
C PHE A 267 -9.72 -3.22 1.26
N THR A 268 -10.38 -2.30 1.96
CA THR A 268 -9.90 -1.76 3.23
C THR A 268 -9.89 -2.82 4.34
N ALA A 269 -10.87 -3.72 4.34
CA ALA A 269 -10.84 -4.90 5.19
C ALA A 269 -9.70 -5.86 4.84
N LEU A 270 -9.11 -5.82 3.64
CA LEU A 270 -7.93 -6.63 3.31
C LEU A 270 -6.63 -6.04 3.86
N ILE A 271 -6.60 -4.74 4.19
CA ILE A 271 -5.42 -4.03 4.70
C ILE A 271 -5.43 -3.97 6.24
N PRO A 272 -4.60 -4.75 6.95
CA PRO A 272 -4.65 -4.89 8.41
C PRO A 272 -4.23 -3.63 9.20
N VAL A 273 -3.72 -2.59 8.54
CA VAL A 273 -3.14 -1.41 9.20
C VAL A 273 -4.21 -0.46 9.77
N VAL A 274 -5.43 -0.47 9.21
CA VAL A 274 -6.48 0.47 9.61
C VAL A 274 -7.20 0.04 10.91
N GLY A 275 -7.31 -1.27 11.18
CA GLY A 275 -7.94 -1.79 12.39
C GLY A 275 -7.09 -1.66 13.65
N ALA A 276 -5.76 -1.83 13.53
CA ALA A 276 -4.85 -1.82 14.68
C ALA A 276 -4.42 -0.41 15.11
N SER A 277 -4.32 0.55 14.18
CA SER A 277 -3.79 1.90 14.48
C SER A 277 -4.83 2.82 15.12
N ILE A 278 -6.12 2.59 14.90
CA ILE A 278 -7.21 3.42 15.43
C ILE A 278 -7.89 2.74 16.63
N GLY A 279 -7.82 1.41 16.73
CA GLY A 279 -8.48 0.65 17.81
C GLY A 279 -10.00 0.65 17.70
N LEU A 280 -10.56 1.10 16.56
CA LEU A 280 -11.99 1.09 16.28
C LEU A 280 -12.33 0.08 15.19
N PRO A 281 -13.40 -0.72 15.38
CA PRO A 281 -13.96 -1.50 14.29
C PRO A 281 -14.31 -0.60 13.10
N ALA A 282 -14.04 -1.07 11.88
CA ALA A 282 -14.24 -0.32 10.64
C ALA A 282 -15.66 0.25 10.49
N MET A 283 -16.66 -0.44 11.06
CA MET A 283 -18.05 -0.01 11.11
C MET A 283 -18.25 1.35 11.81
N TRP A 284 -17.54 1.60 12.91
CA TRP A 284 -17.63 2.87 13.65
C TRP A 284 -16.92 4.01 12.92
N VAL A 285 -15.84 3.70 12.20
CA VAL A 285 -15.13 4.67 11.36
C VAL A 285 -16.00 5.09 10.18
N LEU A 286 -16.63 4.14 9.50
CA LEU A 286 -17.58 4.42 8.42
C LEU A 286 -18.80 5.21 8.90
N MET A 287 -19.36 4.85 10.06
CA MET A 287 -20.45 5.59 10.69
C MET A 287 -20.06 7.03 11.01
N ALA A 288 -18.87 7.25 11.60
CA ALA A 288 -18.35 8.57 11.92
C ALA A 288 -18.10 9.41 10.66
N ILE A 289 -17.54 8.82 9.61
CA ILE A 289 -17.34 9.51 8.32
C ILE A 289 -18.68 9.89 7.71
N THR A 290 -19.67 8.99 7.74
CA THR A 290 -20.99 9.22 7.13
C THR A 290 -21.77 10.33 7.86
N ILE A 291 -21.76 10.30 9.20
CA ILE A 291 -22.40 11.33 10.03
C ILE A 291 -21.63 12.66 9.98
N GLY A 292 -20.29 12.60 9.97
CA GLY A 292 -19.45 13.79 9.83
C GLY A 292 -19.63 14.47 8.47
N ALA A 293 -19.71 13.67 7.41
CA ALA A 293 -19.95 14.14 6.05
C ALA A 293 -21.28 14.88 5.91
N SER A 294 -22.35 14.35 6.51
CA SER A 294 -23.68 14.96 6.41
C SER A 294 -23.83 16.27 7.18
N LEU A 295 -23.02 16.48 8.22
CA LEU A 295 -23.06 17.71 9.02
C LEU A 295 -22.30 18.87 8.37
N ARG A 296 -21.03 18.66 7.97
CA ARG A 296 -20.14 19.73 7.47
C ARG A 296 -19.20 19.26 6.34
N GLY A 297 -19.57 18.24 5.59
CA GLY A 297 -18.74 17.69 4.50
C GLY A 297 -17.37 17.23 5.02
N ILE A 298 -16.31 17.62 4.31
CA ILE A 298 -14.92 17.21 4.61
C ILE A 298 -14.49 17.62 6.02
N VAL A 299 -14.89 18.81 6.49
CA VAL A 299 -14.54 19.30 7.84
C VAL A 299 -15.18 18.42 8.92
N GLY A 300 -16.42 17.99 8.70
CA GLY A 300 -17.11 17.08 9.62
C GLY A 300 -16.52 15.67 9.61
N MET A 301 -16.05 15.16 8.47
CA MET A 301 -15.32 13.89 8.40
C MET A 301 -14.03 13.90 9.24
N ILE A 302 -13.24 14.98 9.13
CA ILE A 302 -11.96 15.13 9.84
C ILE A 302 -12.15 15.16 11.36
N ILE A 303 -13.25 15.74 11.84
CA ILE A 303 -13.53 15.89 13.27
C ILE A 303 -14.25 14.65 13.84
N ALA A 304 -15.15 14.03 13.06
CA ALA A 304 -15.96 12.91 13.53
C ALA A 304 -15.14 11.64 13.81
N VAL A 305 -14.10 11.38 13.02
CA VAL A 305 -13.27 10.16 13.18
C VAL A 305 -12.49 10.16 14.51
N PRO A 306 -11.74 11.22 14.88
CA PRO A 306 -11.09 11.29 16.21
C PRO A 306 -12.10 11.27 17.38
N LEU A 307 -13.25 11.92 17.24
CA LEU A 307 -14.27 11.95 18.30
C LEU A 307 -14.88 10.57 18.54
N ALA A 308 -15.31 9.88 17.49
CA ALA A 308 -15.79 8.51 17.60
C ALA A 308 -14.70 7.61 18.21
N ALA A 309 -13.43 7.87 17.86
CA ALA A 309 -12.32 7.10 18.38
C ALA A 309 -12.12 7.22 19.88
N THR A 310 -12.12 8.46 20.39
CA THR A 310 -12.02 8.72 21.83
C THR A 310 -13.21 8.16 22.60
N LEU A 311 -14.44 8.30 22.10
CA LEU A 311 -15.64 7.73 22.71
C LEU A 311 -15.57 6.21 22.83
N TYR A 312 -15.16 5.53 21.76
CA TYR A 312 -15.04 4.07 21.76
C TYR A 312 -13.97 3.58 22.76
N GLN A 313 -12.82 4.25 22.82
CA GLN A 313 -11.77 3.92 23.78
C GLN A 313 -12.24 4.08 25.23
N VAL A 314 -12.94 5.17 25.56
CA VAL A 314 -13.49 5.39 26.90
C VAL A 314 -14.52 4.32 27.31
N ILE A 315 -15.39 3.91 26.39
CA ILE A 315 -16.38 2.86 26.65
C ILE A 315 -15.67 1.52 26.88
N LYS A 316 -14.71 1.18 26.02
CA LYS A 316 -13.94 -0.06 26.11
C LYS A 316 -13.16 -0.14 27.42
N ASP A 317 -12.50 0.94 27.81
CA ASP A 317 -11.74 1.01 29.08
C ASP A 317 -12.65 0.85 30.30
N ASN A 318 -13.86 1.42 30.26
CA ASN A 318 -14.84 1.26 31.34
C ASN A 318 -15.37 -0.17 31.45
N ILE A 319 -15.62 -0.84 30.33
CA ILE A 319 -16.06 -2.25 30.31
C ILE A 319 -14.95 -3.16 30.84
N GLN A 320 -13.71 -2.96 30.37
CA GLN A 320 -12.56 -3.76 30.83
C GLN A 320 -12.29 -3.55 32.32
N LYS A 321 -12.39 -2.31 32.83
CA LYS A 321 -12.29 -2.03 34.27
C LYS A 321 -13.38 -2.76 35.06
N LYS A 322 -14.64 -2.74 34.61
CA LYS A 322 -15.74 -3.46 35.28
C LYS A 322 -15.49 -4.98 35.31
N GLN A 323 -15.05 -5.56 34.20
CA GLN A 323 -14.74 -6.99 34.12
C GLN A 323 -13.53 -7.39 34.99
N ALA A 324 -12.51 -6.53 35.08
CA ALA A 324 -11.35 -6.76 35.94
C ALA A 324 -11.71 -6.69 37.43
N ILE A 325 -12.63 -5.79 37.82
CA ILE A 325 -13.15 -5.70 39.20
C ILE A 325 -13.99 -6.94 39.53
N GLN A 326 -14.85 -7.38 38.62
CA GLN A 326 -15.65 -8.61 38.81
C GLN A 326 -14.79 -9.86 38.93
N LYS A 327 -13.75 -10.01 38.11
CA LYS A 327 -12.83 -11.15 38.21
C LYS A 327 -12.07 -11.18 39.54
N LYS A 328 -11.71 -10.01 40.10
CA LYS A 328 -11.06 -9.91 41.42
C LYS A 328 -11.99 -10.20 42.60
N GLN A 329 -13.31 -10.10 42.42
CA GLN A 329 -14.29 -10.43 43.47
C GLN A 329 -14.69 -11.91 43.46
N VAL A 330 -14.39 -12.64 42.39
CA VAL A 330 -14.71 -14.06 42.21
C VAL A 330 -13.48 -14.96 42.39
N SER A 331 -12.27 -14.38 42.47
CA SER A 331 -11.01 -15.05 42.82
C SER A 331 -10.64 -14.84 44.28
#